data_AF-A0A1V5HZY9-F1
#
_entry.id   AF-A0A1V5HZY9-F1
#
_cell.length_a   1.000
_cell.length_b   1.000
_cell.length_c   1.000
_cell.angle_alpha   90.00
_cell.angle_beta   90.00
_cell.angle_gamma   90.00
#
_symmetry.space_group_name_H-M   'P 1'
#
loop_
_entity.id
_entity.type
_entity.pdbx_description
1 polymer ?
#
loop_
_entity_poly.entity_id
_entity_poly.type
_entity_poly.pdbx_seq_one_letter_code
_entity_poly.pdbx_strand_id
1 'polypeptide(L)'
;MKADHAKVKRQLSIAKGQLDGISKMVDQDAYCIDVSNQLLATIALLKRVNNMVISAHLASCVKNAKDGADLDAKLLEIDEILKRMSD
;
A
#
# COMPACT_ATOMS: atom_id res chain seq x y z
N MET A 1 4.57 3.73 -13.00
CA MET A 1 3.39 2.91 -12.63
C MET A 1 2.18 3.27 -13.50
N LYS A 2 1.29 2.31 -13.75
CA LYS A 2 0.03 2.50 -14.51
C LYS A 2 -1.24 2.54 -13.63
N ALA A 3 -1.10 2.50 -12.30
CA ALA A 3 -2.21 2.71 -11.37
C ALA A 3 -2.82 4.10 -11.58
N ASP A 4 -4.08 4.30 -11.22
CA ASP A 4 -4.71 5.62 -11.23
C ASP A 4 -4.02 6.55 -10.22
N HIS A 5 -3.22 7.48 -10.74
CA HIS A 5 -2.40 8.40 -9.94
C HIS A 5 -3.26 9.30 -9.04
N ALA A 6 -4.40 9.78 -9.52
CA ALA A 6 -5.26 10.67 -8.76
C ALA A 6 -5.89 9.93 -7.57
N LYS A 7 -6.37 8.70 -7.82
CA LYS A 7 -6.94 7.85 -6.76
C LYS A 7 -5.90 7.45 -5.72
N VAL A 8 -4.70 7.03 -6.14
CA VAL A 8 -3.58 6.69 -5.25
C VAL A 8 -3.19 7.90 -4.40
N LYS A 9 -2.95 9.07 -5.02
CA LYS A 9 -2.58 10.29 -4.29
C LYS A 9 -3.65 10.69 -3.28
N ARG A 10 -4.94 10.63 -3.65
CA ARG A 10 -6.04 10.93 -2.74
C ARG A 10 -6.02 10.05 -1.50
N GLN A 11 -5.82 8.73 -1.67
CA GLN A 11 -5.78 7.81 -0.54
C GLN A 11 -4.53 8.00 0.33
N LEU A 12 -3.38 8.31 -0.27
CA LEU A 12 -2.17 8.66 0.49
C LEU A 12 -2.36 9.94 1.30
N SER A 13 -3.04 10.96 0.76
CA SER A 13 -3.39 12.17 1.53
C SER A 13 -4.28 11.87 2.73
N ILE A 14 -5.22 10.92 2.59
CA ILE A 14 -6.06 10.46 3.72
C ILE A 14 -5.20 9.74 4.75
N ALA A 15 -4.33 8.81 4.34
CA ALA A 15 -3.44 8.10 5.25
C ALA A 15 -2.51 9.06 6.00
N LYS A 16 -2.00 10.10 5.33
CA LYS A 16 -1.22 11.17 5.97
C LYS A 16 -2.02 11.87 7.06
N GLY A 17 -3.26 12.27 6.78
CA GLY A 17 -4.13 12.89 7.79
C GLY A 17 -4.44 11.97 8.97
N GLN A 18 -4.57 10.65 8.74
CA GLN A 18 -4.73 9.67 9.81
C GLN A 18 -3.47 9.58 10.68
N LEU A 19 -2.28 9.54 10.08
CA LEU A 19 -1.00 9.55 10.80
C LEU A 19 -0.82 10.83 11.63
N ASP A 20 -1.13 11.99 11.06
CA ASP A 20 -1.10 13.27 11.78
C ASP A 20 -2.07 13.25 12.99
N GLY A 21 -3.25 12.64 12.84
CA GLY A 21 -4.21 12.44 13.93
C GLY A 21 -3.69 11.50 15.02
N ILE A 22 -3.11 10.36 14.64
CA ILE A 22 -2.51 9.39 15.56
C ILE A 22 -1.38 10.02 16.35
N SER A 23 -0.50 10.82 15.71
CA SER A 23 0.57 11.53 16.40
C SER A 23 0.02 12.44 17.51
N LYS A 24 -1.05 13.19 17.22
CA LYS A 24 -1.71 14.04 18.23
C LYS A 24 -2.32 13.22 19.36
N MET A 25 -2.89 12.05 19.07
CA MET A 25 -3.41 11.16 20.12
C MET A 25 -2.29 10.72 21.07
N VAL A 26 -1.11 10.41 20.54
CA VAL A 26 0.07 10.08 21.35
C VAL A 26 0.54 11.28 22.18
N ASP A 27 0.62 12.47 21.57
CA ASP A 27 1.00 13.71 22.28
C ASP A 27 0.03 14.07 23.42
N GLN A 28 -1.21 13.61 23.32
CA GLN A 28 -2.29 13.83 24.30
C GLN A 28 -2.44 12.68 25.31
N ASP A 29 -1.54 11.70 25.31
CA ASP A 29 -1.61 10.51 26.17
C ASP A 29 -2.97 9.78 26.06
N ALA A 30 -3.49 9.69 24.84
CA ALA A 30 -4.76 9.01 24.56
C ALA A 30 -4.66 7.51 24.86
N TYR A 31 -5.81 6.90 25.16
CA TYR A 31 -5.88 5.49 25.53
C TYR A 31 -5.29 4.57 24.45
N CYS A 32 -4.40 3.67 24.87
CA CYS A 32 -3.60 2.84 23.96
C CYS A 32 -4.44 2.04 22.95
N ILE A 33 -5.62 1.56 23.35
CA ILE A 33 -6.50 0.78 22.46
C ILE A 33 -7.07 1.66 21.35
N ASP A 34 -7.36 2.93 21.63
CA ASP A 34 -7.88 3.86 20.62
C ASP A 34 -6.80 4.22 19.60
N VAL A 35 -5.57 4.47 20.08
CA VAL A 35 -4.40 4.67 19.21
C VAL A 35 -4.17 3.43 18.32
N SER A 36 -4.22 2.24 18.90
CA SER A 36 -4.09 0.97 18.18
C SER A 36 -5.17 0.80 17.10
N ASN A 37 -6.43 1.12 17.41
CA ASN A 37 -7.52 1.08 16.45
C ASN A 37 -7.29 2.02 15.26
N GLN A 38 -6.79 3.24 15.49
CA GLN A 38 -6.47 4.18 14.42
C GLN A 38 -5.26 3.73 13.58
N LEU A 39 -4.24 3.15 14.21
CA LEU A 39 -3.10 2.53 13.52
C LEU A 39 -3.58 1.41 12.59
N LEU A 40 -4.42 0.50 13.08
CA LEU A 40 -4.98 -0.59 12.28
C LEU A 40 -5.83 -0.07 11.11
N ALA A 41 -6.63 0.98 11.32
CA ALA A 41 -7.38 1.63 10.25
C ALA A 41 -6.45 2.21 9.15
N THR A 42 -5.34 2.83 9.56
CA THR A 42 -4.32 3.39 8.66
C THR A 42 -3.60 2.29 7.88
N ILE A 43 -3.19 1.21 8.57
CA ILE A 43 -2.58 0.03 7.95
C ILE A 43 -3.53 -0.58 6.91
N ALA A 44 -4.81 -0.73 7.23
CA ALA A 44 -5.81 -1.26 6.31
C ALA A 44 -5.96 -0.37 5.06
N LEU A 45 -5.90 0.96 5.21
CA LEU A 45 -5.89 1.88 4.08
C LEU A 45 -4.63 1.70 3.21
N LEU A 46 -3.46 1.66 3.83
CA LEU A 46 -2.19 1.49 3.11
C LEU A 46 -2.11 0.14 2.39
N LYS A 47 -2.60 -0.95 3.00
CA LYS A 47 -2.74 -2.26 2.35
C LYS A 47 -3.60 -2.17 1.08
N ARG A 48 -4.75 -1.48 1.14
CA ARG A 48 -5.59 -1.25 -0.04
C ARG A 48 -4.88 -0.44 -1.13
N VAL A 49 -4.17 0.62 -0.76
CA VAL A 49 -3.39 1.43 -1.73
C VAL A 49 -2.31 0.60 -2.39
N ASN A 50 -1.58 -0.20 -1.63
CA ASN A 50 -0.54 -1.09 -2.16
C ASN A 50 -1.13 -2.11 -3.14
N ASN A 51 -2.26 -2.74 -2.78
CA ASN A 51 -2.96 -3.66 -3.68
C ASN A 51 -3.32 -3.00 -5.01
N MET A 52 -3.79 -1.75 -5.00
CA MET A 52 -4.08 -1.02 -6.24
C MET A 52 -2.83 -0.83 -7.12
N VAL A 53 -1.67 -0.58 -6.52
CA VAL A 53 -0.40 -0.43 -7.25
C VAL A 53 0.03 -1.77 -7.86
N ILE A 54 -0.02 -2.85 -7.08
CA ILE A 54 0.38 -4.19 -7.53
C ILE A 54 -0.57 -4.73 -8.61
N SER A 55 -1.89 -4.57 -8.44
CA SER A 55 -2.86 -4.95 -9.47
C SER A 55 -2.61 -4.21 -10.78
N ALA A 56 -2.27 -2.92 -10.73
CA ALA A 56 -1.91 -2.17 -11.93
C ALA A 56 -0.59 -2.63 -12.56
N HIS A 57 0.40 -3.03 -11.75
CA HIS A 57 1.64 -3.61 -12.24
C HIS A 57 1.38 -4.94 -12.98
N LEU A 58 0.60 -5.85 -12.38
CA LEU A 58 0.19 -7.11 -13.03
C LEU A 58 -0.54 -6.87 -14.36
N ALA A 59 -1.52 -5.97 -14.37
CA ALA A 59 -2.32 -5.68 -15.56
C ALA A 59 -1.57 -4.94 -16.68
N SER A 60 -0.37 -4.42 -16.41
CA SER A 60 0.38 -3.63 -17.38
C SER A 60 1.82 -4.10 -17.59
N CYS A 61 2.67 -4.05 -16.57
CA CYS A 61 4.08 -4.40 -16.70
C CYS A 61 4.25 -5.89 -17.00
N VAL A 62 3.56 -6.77 -16.27
CA VAL A 62 3.61 -8.23 -16.50
C VAL A 62 2.91 -8.60 -17.79
N LYS A 63 1.70 -8.08 -18.03
CA LYS A 63 0.93 -8.36 -19.24
C LYS A 63 1.66 -7.96 -20.53
N ASN A 64 2.49 -6.92 -20.49
CA ASN A 64 3.25 -6.43 -21.63
C ASN A 64 4.74 -6.85 -21.58
N ALA A 65 5.08 -7.94 -20.90
CA ALA A 65 6.43 -8.49 -20.91
C ALA A 65 6.88 -8.80 -22.35
N LYS A 66 8.14 -8.52 -22.65
CA LYS A 66 8.67 -8.63 -24.03
C LYS A 66 8.92 -10.07 -24.45
N ASP A 67 9.39 -10.88 -23.52
CA ASP A 67 9.76 -12.28 -23.69
C ASP A 67 9.61 -13.03 -22.36
N GLY A 68 9.95 -14.34 -22.36
CA GLY A 68 9.86 -15.17 -21.17
C GLY A 68 10.79 -14.73 -20.03
N ALA A 69 11.99 -14.23 -20.35
CA ALA A 69 12.94 -13.80 -19.32
C ALA A 69 12.48 -12.52 -18.62
N ASP A 70 11.93 -11.55 -19.37
CA ASP A 70 11.32 -10.33 -18.82
C ASP A 70 10.05 -10.65 -18.03
N LEU A 71 9.27 -11.66 -18.42
CA LEU A 71 8.12 -12.13 -17.65
C LEU A 71 8.56 -12.73 -16.31
N ASP A 72 9.51 -13.66 -16.31
CA ASP A 72 10.01 -14.34 -15.11
C ASP A 72 10.59 -13.33 -14.11
N ALA A 73 11.38 -12.36 -14.60
CA ALA A 73 11.93 -11.30 -13.76
C ALA A 73 10.83 -10.48 -13.05
N LYS A 74 9.78 -10.06 -13.77
CA LYS A 74 8.67 -9.32 -13.17
C LYS A 74 7.84 -10.16 -12.20
N LEU A 75 7.67 -11.45 -12.46
CA LEU A 75 6.97 -12.35 -11.55
C LEU A 75 7.75 -12.52 -10.25
N LEU A 76 9.08 -12.62 -10.31
CA LEU A 76 9.94 -12.65 -9.12
C LEU A 76 9.82 -11.37 -8.29
N GLU A 77 9.84 -10.19 -8.92
CA GLU A 77 9.64 -8.91 -8.22
C GLU A 77 8.31 -8.89 -7.43
N ILE A 78 7.24 -9.45 -8.00
CA ILE A 78 5.92 -9.48 -7.35
C ILE A 78 5.89 -10.52 -6.23
N ASP A 79 6.50 -11.68 -6.41
CA ASP A 79 6.61 -12.71 -5.37
C ASP A 79 7.31 -12.16 -4.11
N GLU A 80 8.39 -11.39 -4.28
CA GLU A 80 9.06 -10.71 -3.18
C GLU A 80 8.14 -9.73 -2.44
N ILE A 81 7.30 -8.98 -3.17
CA ILE A 81 6.35 -8.05 -2.56
C ILE A 81 5.25 -8.81 -1.82
N LEU A 82 4.72 -9.88 -2.40
CA LEU A 82 3.64 -10.68 -1.80
C LEU A 82 4.09 -11.31 -0.48
N LYS A 83 5.32 -11.84 -0.42
CA LYS A 83 5.92 -12.35 0.82
C LYS A 83 5.90 -11.31 1.92
N ARG A 84 6.37 -10.09 1.63
CA ARG A 84 6.38 -8.96 2.59
C ARG A 84 4.99 -8.47 3.03
N MET A 85 3.93 -8.83 2.31
CA MET A 85 2.55 -8.48 2.67
C MET A 85 1.88 -9.52 3.58
N SER A 86 2.44 -10.74 3.61
CA SER A 86 1.96 -11.85 4.43
C SER A 86 2.60 -11.87 5.82
N ASP A 87 3.74 -11.21 5.98
CA ASP A 87 4.41 -10.95 7.26
C ASP A 87 3.73 -9.82 8.05
#